data_AF-A0A7R9VL40-F1
#
_entry.id   AF-A0A7R9VL40-F1
#
_cell.length_a   1.000
_cell.length_b   1.000
_cell.length_c   1.000
_cell.angle_alpha   90.00
_cell.angle_beta   90.00
_cell.angle_gamma   90.00
#
_symmetry.space_group_name_H-M   'P 1'
#
loop_
_entity.id
_entity.type
_entity.pdbx_description
1 polymer ?
#
loop_
_entity_poly.entity_id
_entity_poly.type
_entity_poly.pdbx_seq_one_letter_code
_entity_poly.pdbx_strand_id
1 'polypeptide(L)'
;EGKRRTGDRPDISSDEGDEEEEEKRRAWPREPLEGSKLAIAKLWLRKARKRRAFSKVVGGIIQGHLKDECSVCSRKKELCAALVVSLAKNGKRDLHAIDNLISQFEQEYSVDENDLKLWQSFFRSKAEFV
;
A
#
# COMPACT_ATOMS: atom_id res chain seq x y z
N GLU A 1 18.05 -16.58 23.06
CA GLU A 1 19.52 -16.53 22.98
C GLU A 1 20.05 -17.63 22.09
N GLY A 2 20.49 -17.31 20.87
CA GLY A 2 21.12 -18.28 19.96
C GLY A 2 22.63 -18.09 19.98
N LYS A 3 23.38 -18.99 20.64
CA LYS A 3 24.85 -18.98 20.55
C LYS A 3 25.30 -19.36 19.14
N ARG A 4 26.21 -18.57 18.57
CA ARG A 4 26.89 -18.85 17.29
C ARG A 4 27.49 -20.25 17.29
N ARG A 5 27.36 -20.96 16.18
CA ARG A 5 27.97 -22.28 15.99
C ARG A 5 29.38 -22.10 15.44
N THR A 6 30.30 -22.98 15.83
CA THR A 6 31.67 -22.97 15.35
C THR A 6 31.68 -23.18 13.83
N GLY A 7 32.10 -22.16 13.07
CA GLY A 7 32.05 -22.14 11.60
C GLY A 7 31.15 -21.05 11.01
N ASP A 8 30.45 -20.27 11.84
CA ASP A 8 29.65 -19.14 11.37
C ASP A 8 30.53 -18.06 10.71
N ARG A 9 30.04 -17.60 9.57
CA ARG A 9 30.66 -16.61 8.69
C ARG A 9 30.84 -15.27 9.41
N PRO A 10 32.08 -14.73 9.52
CA PRO A 10 32.34 -13.49 10.26
C PRO A 10 31.71 -12.25 9.60
N ASP A 11 31.32 -12.36 8.33
CA ASP A 11 30.62 -11.34 7.54
C ASP A 11 29.11 -11.25 7.83
N ILE A 12 28.57 -12.09 8.73
CA ILE A 12 27.17 -12.06 9.15
C ILE A 12 27.08 -11.49 10.58
N SER A 13 26.40 -10.35 10.73
CA SER A 13 26.23 -9.72 12.04
C SER A 13 25.36 -10.58 12.96
N SER A 14 25.75 -10.67 14.23
CA SER A 14 24.90 -11.20 15.30
C SER A 14 23.71 -10.24 15.43
N ASP A 15 22.54 -10.75 15.79
CA ASP A 15 21.30 -10.00 16.06
C ASP A 15 21.40 -9.05 17.28
N GLU A 16 22.62 -8.69 17.69
CA GLU A 16 22.94 -7.80 18.82
C GLU A 16 22.75 -6.30 18.47
N GLY A 17 22.37 -5.98 17.22
CA GLY A 17 22.17 -4.61 16.74
C GLY A 17 20.79 -4.00 17.03
N ASP A 18 19.83 -4.79 17.53
CA ASP A 18 18.46 -4.31 17.74
C ASP A 18 18.34 -3.40 18.98
N GLU A 19 19.10 -3.66 20.05
CA GLU A 19 19.00 -2.89 21.30
C GLU A 19 19.49 -1.43 21.12
N GLU A 20 20.59 -1.22 20.41
CA GLU A 20 21.15 0.11 20.15
C GLU A 20 20.23 0.94 19.23
N GLU A 21 19.56 0.30 18.27
CA GLU A 21 18.59 0.97 17.39
C GLU A 21 17.30 1.32 18.14
N GLU A 22 16.83 0.44 19.03
CA GLU A 22 15.70 0.75 19.91
C GLU A 22 16.00 1.87 20.91
N GLU A 23 17.22 1.95 21.43
CA GLU A 23 17.68 3.08 22.25
C GLU A 23 17.67 4.40 21.46
N LYS A 24 18.16 4.37 20.21
CA LYS A 24 18.09 5.52 19.30
C LYS A 24 16.66 5.96 19.02
N ARG A 25 15.72 5.01 18.81
CA ARG A 25 14.29 5.32 18.63
C ARG A 25 13.66 5.92 19.89
N ARG A 26 14.04 5.44 21.07
CA ARG A 26 13.59 6.00 22.37
C ARG A 26 14.05 7.44 22.57
N ALA A 27 15.25 7.78 22.09
CA ALA A 27 15.84 9.11 22.15
C ALA A 27 15.32 10.10 21.09
N TRP A 28 14.37 9.71 20.24
CA TRP A 28 13.82 10.62 19.24
C TRP A 28 13.13 11.83 19.88
N PRO A 29 13.32 13.03 19.32
CA PRO A 29 12.71 14.24 19.83
C PRO A 29 11.17 14.12 19.75
N ARG A 30 10.51 14.41 20.87
CA ARG A 30 9.03 14.39 21.00
C ARG A 30 8.43 15.80 20.95
N GLU A 31 9.23 16.79 20.61
CA GLU A 31 8.77 18.17 20.46
C GLU A 31 7.69 18.22 19.38
N PRO A 32 6.55 18.87 19.66
CA PRO A 32 5.52 19.07 18.66
C PRO A 32 6.09 19.75 17.42
N LEU A 33 5.69 19.28 16.24
CA LEU A 33 6.01 19.98 15.00
C LEU A 33 5.26 21.31 14.96
N GLU A 34 5.94 22.36 14.52
CA GLU A 34 5.38 23.71 14.39
C GLU A 34 5.49 24.25 12.95
N GLY A 35 4.72 25.30 12.65
CA GLY A 35 4.77 26.04 11.38
C GLY A 35 4.62 25.16 10.14
N SER A 36 5.52 25.35 9.17
CA SER A 36 5.52 24.65 7.88
C SER A 36 5.71 23.14 8.02
N LYS A 37 6.53 22.68 8.98
CA LYS A 37 6.75 21.25 9.23
C LYS A 37 5.45 20.55 9.64
N LEU A 38 4.68 21.19 10.52
CA LEU A 38 3.36 20.71 10.93
C LEU A 38 2.38 20.66 9.75
N ALA A 39 2.36 21.71 8.92
CA ALA A 39 1.48 21.78 7.75
C ALA A 39 1.76 20.64 6.76
N ILE A 40 3.04 20.39 6.45
CA ILE A 40 3.46 19.28 5.58
C ILE A 40 3.06 17.94 6.19
N ALA A 41 3.33 17.73 7.49
CA ALA A 41 2.96 16.49 8.18
C ALA A 41 1.44 16.24 8.14
N LYS A 42 0.63 17.27 8.40
CA LYS A 42 -0.84 17.20 8.30
C LYS A 42 -1.31 16.86 6.89
N LEU A 43 -0.69 17.44 5.86
CA LEU A 43 -1.01 17.16 4.46
C LEU A 43 -0.75 15.67 4.12
N TRP A 44 0.43 15.16 4.46
CA TRP A 44 0.77 13.74 4.25
C TRP A 44 -0.16 12.82 5.00
N LEU A 45 -0.46 13.12 6.26
CA LEU A 45 -1.38 12.35 7.08
C LEU A 45 -2.78 12.30 6.47
N ARG A 46 -3.28 13.44 5.96
CA ARG A 46 -4.58 13.53 5.28
C ARG A 46 -4.60 12.67 4.02
N LYS A 47 -3.58 12.78 3.16
CA LYS A 47 -3.44 11.96 1.95
C LYS A 47 -3.38 10.46 2.29
N ALA A 48 -2.59 10.08 3.29
CA ALA A 48 -2.46 8.69 3.72
C ALA A 48 -3.78 8.11 4.27
N ARG A 49 -4.51 8.90 5.07
CA ARG A 49 -5.84 8.50 5.59
C ARG A 49 -6.84 8.32 4.47
N LYS A 50 -6.89 9.26 3.52
CA LYS A 50 -7.77 9.18 2.33
C LYS A 50 -7.45 7.93 1.51
N ARG A 51 -6.18 7.71 1.16
CA ARG A 51 -5.70 6.51 0.44
C ARG A 51 -6.13 5.22 1.14
N ARG A 52 -5.97 5.14 2.46
CA ARG A 52 -6.38 3.97 3.26
C ARG A 52 -7.88 3.74 3.22
N ALA A 53 -8.69 4.79 3.43
CA ALA A 53 -10.14 4.69 3.39
C ALA A 53 -10.64 4.26 2.02
N PHE A 54 -10.15 4.90 0.96
CA PHE A 54 -10.53 4.61 -0.42
C PHE A 54 -10.15 3.19 -0.84
N SER A 55 -8.93 2.75 -0.51
CA SER A 55 -8.46 1.39 -0.78
C SER A 55 -9.30 0.35 -0.05
N LYS A 56 -9.64 0.58 1.22
CA LYS A 56 -10.49 -0.33 2.01
C LYS A 56 -11.86 -0.51 1.38
N VAL A 57 -12.45 0.59 0.91
CA VAL A 57 -13.81 0.63 0.36
C VAL A 57 -13.92 -0.10 -0.98
N VAL A 58 -12.88 -0.08 -1.81
CA VAL A 58 -12.85 -0.76 -3.12
C VAL A 58 -12.21 -2.14 -3.07
N GLY A 59 -11.59 -2.52 -1.95
CA GLY A 59 -10.94 -3.83 -1.80
C GLY A 59 -11.87 -5.01 -2.12
N GLY A 60 -13.14 -4.94 -1.71
CA GLY A 60 -14.13 -5.95 -2.06
C GLY A 60 -14.49 -5.96 -3.55
N ILE A 61 -14.50 -4.79 -4.21
CA ILE A 61 -14.73 -4.68 -5.65
C ILE A 61 -13.57 -5.34 -6.40
N ILE A 62 -12.33 -5.01 -6.02
CA ILE A 62 -11.12 -5.61 -6.59
C ILE A 62 -11.18 -7.12 -6.44
N GLN A 63 -11.35 -7.66 -5.23
CA GLN A 63 -11.42 -9.10 -5.01
C GLN A 63 -12.56 -9.79 -5.76
N GLY A 64 -13.69 -9.10 -5.99
CA GLY A 64 -14.80 -9.61 -6.80
C GLY A 64 -14.48 -9.81 -8.29
N HIS A 65 -13.43 -9.15 -8.81
CA HIS A 65 -12.94 -9.35 -10.19
C HIS A 65 -11.91 -10.47 -10.31
N LEU A 66 -11.65 -11.23 -9.24
CA LEU A 66 -10.79 -12.40 -9.30
C LEU A 66 -11.40 -13.44 -10.24
N LYS A 67 -10.64 -13.82 -11.27
CA LYS A 67 -11.01 -14.88 -12.21
C LYS A 67 -10.62 -16.25 -11.65
N ASP A 68 -11.31 -17.29 -12.11
CA ASP A 68 -11.01 -18.68 -11.74
C ASP A 68 -9.72 -19.22 -12.39
N GLU A 69 -9.25 -18.54 -13.44
CA GLU A 69 -8.09 -18.91 -14.23
C GLU A 69 -7.08 -17.76 -14.32
N CYS A 70 -5.79 -18.12 -14.32
CA CYS A 70 -4.71 -17.16 -14.48
C CYS A 70 -4.70 -16.57 -15.90
N SER A 71 -4.64 -15.23 -16.00
CA SER A 71 -4.50 -14.53 -17.28
C SER A 71 -3.17 -14.79 -18.01
N VAL A 72 -2.14 -15.29 -17.32
CA VAL A 72 -0.80 -15.55 -17.88
C VAL A 72 -0.59 -17.02 -18.25
N CYS A 73 -1.01 -17.96 -17.39
CA CYS A 73 -0.72 -19.39 -17.58
C CYS A 73 -1.97 -20.26 -17.79
N SER A 74 -3.17 -19.66 -17.80
CA SER A 74 -4.48 -20.34 -17.97
C SER A 74 -4.75 -21.49 -17.00
N ARG A 75 -4.00 -21.58 -15.90
CA ARG A 75 -4.23 -22.57 -14.86
C ARG A 75 -5.36 -22.11 -13.96
N LYS A 76 -6.21 -23.06 -13.58
CA LYS A 76 -7.24 -22.88 -12.58
C LYS A 76 -6.62 -22.61 -11.21
N LYS A 77 -7.39 -21.95 -10.34
CA LYS A 77 -7.02 -21.60 -8.96
C LYS A 77 -6.39 -22.76 -8.18
N GLU A 78 -6.88 -23.98 -8.37
CA GLU A 78 -6.42 -25.20 -7.67
C GLU A 78 -4.98 -25.60 -8.01
N LEU A 79 -4.49 -25.20 -9.19
CA LEU A 79 -3.16 -25.55 -9.71
C LEU A 79 -2.16 -24.39 -9.58
N CYS A 80 -2.58 -23.27 -8.98
CA CYS A 80 -1.77 -22.08 -8.74
C CYS A 80 -1.49 -21.92 -7.24
N ALA A 81 -0.30 -21.46 -6.86
CA ALA A 81 0.02 -21.18 -5.47
C ALA A 81 -0.88 -20.07 -4.87
N ALA A 82 -1.18 -19.03 -5.66
CA ALA A 82 -2.19 -18.03 -5.37
C ALA A 82 -2.62 -17.32 -6.66
N LEU A 83 -3.93 -17.11 -6.85
CA LEU A 83 -4.45 -16.16 -7.83
C LEU A 83 -4.76 -14.84 -7.12
N VAL A 84 -4.29 -13.74 -7.69
CA VAL A 84 -4.51 -12.40 -7.18
C VAL A 84 -4.93 -11.54 -8.35
N VAL A 85 -5.98 -10.74 -8.19
CA VAL A 85 -6.30 -9.71 -9.17
C VAL A 85 -5.54 -8.43 -8.82
N SER A 86 -5.00 -7.76 -9.84
CA SER A 86 -4.38 -6.46 -9.67
C SER A 86 -5.07 -5.42 -10.51
N LEU A 87 -4.95 -4.16 -10.11
CA LEU A 87 -5.35 -3.06 -10.97
C LEU A 87 -4.39 -2.94 -12.14
N ALA A 88 -4.96 -2.63 -13.28
CA ALA A 88 -4.26 -2.52 -14.54
C ALA A 88 -4.29 -1.08 -15.06
N LYS A 89 -3.35 -0.80 -15.95
CA LYS A 89 -3.37 0.36 -16.83
C LYS A 89 -2.89 -0.11 -18.19
N ASN A 90 -3.71 0.07 -19.23
CA ASN A 90 -3.40 -0.38 -20.59
C ASN A 90 -3.11 -1.91 -20.63
N GLY A 91 -3.89 -2.69 -19.87
CA GLY A 91 -3.77 -4.16 -19.82
C GLY A 91 -2.56 -4.71 -19.07
N LYS A 92 -1.74 -3.86 -18.42
CA LYS A 92 -0.62 -4.29 -17.58
C LYS A 92 -0.86 -3.92 -16.13
N ARG A 93 -0.35 -4.74 -15.20
CA ARG A 93 -0.40 -4.46 -13.76
C ARG A 93 0.25 -3.11 -13.45
N ASP A 94 -0.46 -2.25 -12.74
CA ASP A 94 0.05 -0.95 -12.28
C ASP A 94 0.05 -0.89 -10.74
N LEU A 95 1.25 -0.79 -10.16
CA LEU A 95 1.45 -0.69 -8.71
C LEU A 95 0.93 0.64 -8.13
N HIS A 96 0.80 1.66 -8.96
CA HIS A 96 0.35 3.00 -8.60
C HIS A 96 -1.09 3.29 -9.03
N ALA A 97 -1.84 2.27 -9.49
CA ALA A 97 -3.18 2.44 -10.03
C ALA A 97 -4.13 3.15 -9.06
N ILE A 98 -4.11 2.79 -7.75
CA ILE A 98 -4.93 3.46 -6.73
C ILE A 98 -4.58 4.95 -6.63
N ASP A 99 -3.29 5.29 -6.61
CA ASP A 99 -2.85 6.69 -6.48
C ASP A 99 -3.19 7.49 -7.74
N ASN A 100 -3.10 6.87 -8.91
CA ASN A 100 -3.53 7.43 -10.19
C ASN A 100 -5.04 7.69 -10.23
N LEU A 101 -5.85 6.73 -9.78
CA LEU A 101 -7.30 6.87 -9.71
C LEU A 101 -7.72 7.92 -8.68
N ILE A 102 -7.05 7.99 -7.53
CA ILE A 102 -7.27 9.06 -6.53
C ILE A 102 -6.95 10.42 -7.16
N SER A 103 -5.83 10.54 -7.87
CA SER A 103 -5.44 11.80 -8.52
C SER A 103 -6.47 12.25 -9.58
N GLN A 104 -7.00 11.32 -10.36
CA GLN A 104 -8.08 11.62 -11.32
C GLN A 104 -9.38 12.02 -10.62
N PHE A 105 -9.74 11.34 -9.55
CA PHE A 105 -10.91 11.69 -8.73
C PHE A 105 -10.79 13.10 -8.12
N GLU A 106 -9.60 13.46 -7.64
CA GLU A 106 -9.33 14.79 -7.09
C GLU A 106 -9.37 15.89 -8.17
N GLN A 107 -9.00 15.57 -9.41
CA GLN A 107 -9.13 16.48 -10.55
C GLN A 107 -10.58 16.71 -10.97
N GLU A 108 -11.42 15.67 -10.87
CA GLU A 108 -12.83 15.75 -11.30
C GLU A 108 -13.75 16.35 -10.24
N TYR A 109 -13.55 16.03 -8.96
CA TYR A 109 -14.47 16.44 -7.89
C TYR A 109 -13.90 17.46 -6.90
N SER A 110 -12.67 17.25 -6.42
CA SER A 110 -11.86 18.18 -5.58
C SER A 110 -10.82 17.39 -4.78
N VAL A 111 -9.72 18.04 -4.39
CA VAL A 111 -8.73 17.49 -3.44
C VAL A 111 -9.36 17.16 -2.07
N ASP A 112 -10.35 17.96 -1.66
CA ASP A 112 -10.99 17.84 -0.35
C ASP A 112 -12.21 16.89 -0.35
N GLU A 113 -12.59 16.36 -1.52
CA GLU A 113 -13.68 15.39 -1.63
C GLU A 113 -13.30 14.05 -0.98
N ASN A 114 -14.20 13.54 -0.13
CA ASN A 114 -14.00 12.32 0.66
C ASN A 114 -15.23 11.41 0.71
N ASP A 115 -16.28 11.68 -0.07
CA ASP A 115 -17.45 10.82 -0.18
C ASP A 115 -17.07 9.43 -0.75
N LEU A 116 -17.23 8.42 0.10
CA LEU A 116 -16.89 7.04 -0.22
C LEU A 116 -17.84 6.43 -1.26
N LYS A 117 -19.11 6.84 -1.33
CA LYS A 117 -20.06 6.37 -2.34
C LYS A 117 -19.72 6.94 -3.70
N LEU A 118 -19.39 8.24 -3.75
CA LEU A 118 -18.94 8.89 -4.97
C LEU A 118 -17.65 8.26 -5.48
N TRP A 119 -16.67 8.05 -4.59
CA TRP A 119 -15.44 7.33 -4.90
C TRP A 119 -15.71 5.91 -5.45
N GLN A 120 -16.61 5.15 -4.81
CA GLN A 120 -16.97 3.82 -5.31
C GLN A 120 -17.59 3.85 -6.71
N SER A 121 -18.44 4.83 -6.99
CA SER A 121 -19.05 5.00 -8.32
C SER A 121 -17.98 5.32 -9.36
N PHE A 122 -17.12 6.30 -9.07
CA PHE A 122 -15.99 6.68 -9.93
C PHE A 122 -15.02 5.52 -10.16
N PHE A 123 -14.67 4.78 -9.12
CA PHE A 123 -13.77 3.65 -9.23
C PHE A 123 -14.31 2.58 -10.17
N ARG A 124 -15.60 2.24 -10.08
CA ARG A 124 -16.23 1.25 -10.97
C ARG A 124 -16.22 1.67 -12.43
N SER A 125 -16.31 2.97 -12.73
CA SER A 125 -16.34 3.46 -14.11
C SER A 125 -14.94 3.60 -14.75
N LYS A 126 -13.87 3.69 -13.94
CA LYS A 126 -12.51 3.95 -14.42
C LYS A 126 -11.50 2.82 -14.18
N ALA A 127 -11.77 1.91 -13.25
CA ALA A 127 -10.80 0.88 -12.90
C ALA A 127 -10.69 -0.22 -13.98
N GLU A 128 -9.45 -0.58 -14.31
CA GLU A 128 -9.11 -1.75 -15.12
C GLU A 128 -8.49 -2.84 -14.23
N PHE A 129 -8.67 -4.11 -14.59
CA PHE A 129 -8.22 -5.27 -13.80
C PHE A 129 -7.44 -6.27 -14.66
N VAL A 130 -6.44 -6.93 -14.07
CA VAL A 130 -5.63 -7.99 -14.71
C VAL A 130 -5.33 -9.15 -13.77
#